data_AF-A0A945HJ85-F1
#
_entry.id   AF-A0A945HJ85-F1
#
_cell.length_a   1.000
_cell.length_b   1.000
_cell.length_c   1.000
_cell.angle_alpha   90.00
_cell.angle_beta   90.00
_cell.angle_gamma   90.00
#
_symmetry.space_group_name_H-M   'P 1'
#
loop_
_entity.id
_entity.type
_entity.pdbx_description
1 polymer ?
#
loop_
_entity_poly.entity_id
_entity_poly.type
_entity_poly.pdbx_seq_one_letter_code
_entity_poly.pdbx_strand_id
1 'polypeptide(L)'
;MKILGKVINGDGEGKGLGFPTANLKLENSLNLEDGVYIGEVNFNKKLFKALVIKGVRNELEVWLYDFTGDLYGEVLEVVIGNKISKVEKIEDKEQLIEKIKNDINIAKSVWEIN
;
A
#
# COMPACT_ATOMS: atom_id res chain seq x y z
N MET A 1 -7.91 7.83 -8.38
CA MET A 1 -7.54 7.11 -9.63
C MET A 1 -7.80 5.62 -9.42
N LYS A 2 -8.35 4.88 -10.41
CA LYS A 2 -8.63 3.45 -10.28
C LYS A 2 -7.64 2.62 -11.09
N ILE A 3 -7.09 1.56 -10.49
CA ILE A 3 -6.08 0.68 -11.07
C ILE A 3 -6.45 -0.78 -10.81
N LEU A 4 -6.20 -1.64 -11.80
CA LEU A 4 -6.20 -3.09 -11.62
C LEU A 4 -4.76 -3.58 -11.60
N GLY A 5 -4.43 -4.45 -10.65
CA GLY A 5 -3.09 -5.01 -10.53
C GLY A 5 -3.13 -6.44 -10.05
N LYS A 6 -2.30 -7.30 -10.66
CA LYS A 6 -2.13 -8.67 -10.19
C LYS A 6 -1.13 -8.70 -9.05
N VAL A 7 -1.48 -9.37 -7.95
CA VAL A 7 -0.58 -9.58 -6.83
C VAL A 7 0.52 -10.55 -7.22
N ILE A 8 1.76 -10.10 -7.08
CA ILE A 8 2.98 -10.84 -7.38
C ILE A 8 3.84 -10.99 -6.13
N ASN A 9 4.81 -11.89 -6.19
CA ASN A 9 5.85 -11.96 -5.18
C ASN A 9 6.70 -10.68 -5.24
N GLY A 10 6.79 -9.99 -4.11
CA GLY A 10 7.78 -8.94 -3.87
C GLY A 10 8.91 -9.45 -2.98
N ASP A 11 9.70 -8.50 -2.47
CA ASP A 11 10.85 -8.78 -1.60
C ASP A 11 10.42 -9.17 -0.16
N GLY A 12 9.14 -8.98 0.18
CA GLY A 12 8.55 -9.43 1.45
C GLY A 12 9.01 -8.62 2.68
N GLU A 13 9.69 -7.50 2.49
CA GLU A 13 10.28 -6.68 3.55
C GLU A 13 9.24 -6.19 4.57
N GLY A 14 8.08 -5.71 4.09
CA GLY A 14 7.00 -5.24 4.95
C GLY A 14 6.50 -6.31 5.92
N LYS A 15 6.45 -7.59 5.48
CA LYS A 15 6.06 -8.71 6.35
C LYS A 15 7.01 -8.89 7.52
N GLY A 16 8.32 -8.72 7.31
CA GLY A 16 9.34 -8.79 8.37
C GLY A 16 9.27 -7.63 9.38
N LEU A 17 8.60 -6.53 9.02
CA LEU A 17 8.38 -5.35 9.85
C LEU A 17 7.03 -5.35 10.57
N GLY A 18 6.16 -6.34 10.31
CA GLY A 18 4.80 -6.40 10.84
C GLY A 18 3.76 -5.63 10.01
N PHE A 19 4.13 -5.17 8.81
CA PHE A 19 3.28 -4.44 7.88
C PHE A 19 3.26 -5.15 6.51
N PRO A 20 2.63 -6.33 6.41
CA PRO A 20 2.65 -7.09 5.16
C PRO A 20 1.99 -6.31 4.03
N THR A 21 2.75 -6.08 2.95
CA THR A 21 2.27 -5.44 1.72
C THR A 21 2.06 -6.49 0.63
N ALA A 22 1.12 -6.21 -0.27
CA ALA A 22 0.98 -6.93 -1.53
C ALA A 22 1.56 -6.08 -2.67
N ASN A 23 2.52 -6.65 -3.42
CA ASN A 23 3.08 -6.01 -4.60
C ASN A 23 2.16 -6.25 -5.80
N LEU A 24 1.74 -5.19 -6.46
CA LEU A 24 0.88 -5.22 -7.63
C LEU A 24 1.68 -4.90 -8.88
N LYS A 25 1.73 -5.87 -9.78
CA LYS A 25 2.22 -5.65 -11.13
C LYS A 25 1.17 -4.88 -11.92
N LEU A 26 1.57 -3.73 -12.46
CA LEU A 26 0.73 -2.91 -13.31
C LEU A 26 0.89 -3.33 -14.78
N GLU A 27 -0.21 -3.39 -15.51
CA GLU A 27 -0.18 -3.68 -16.96
C GLU A 27 0.34 -2.49 -17.77
N ASN A 28 0.10 -1.27 -17.29
CA ASN A 28 0.48 -0.02 -17.95
C ASN A 28 1.36 0.85 -17.04
N SER A 29 2.07 1.80 -17.64
CA SER A 29 2.81 2.80 -16.87
C SER A 29 1.85 3.68 -16.07
N LEU A 30 2.10 3.80 -14.78
CA LEU A 30 1.31 4.68 -13.91
C LEU A 30 1.93 6.06 -13.83
N ASN A 31 1.23 7.06 -14.38
CA ASN A 31 1.61 8.47 -14.20
C ASN A 31 1.13 8.99 -12.83
N LEU A 32 1.80 8.54 -11.77
CA LEU A 32 1.58 8.94 -10.39
C LEU A 32 2.93 9.23 -9.76
N GLU A 33 3.04 10.35 -9.05
CA GLU A 33 4.24 10.69 -8.32
C GLU A 33 4.57 9.66 -7.24
N ASP A 34 5.85 9.52 -6.93
CA ASP A 34 6.27 8.68 -5.82
C ASP A 34 5.73 9.22 -4.49
N GLY A 35 5.22 8.33 -3.64
CA GLY A 35 4.55 8.70 -2.41
C GLY A 35 3.78 7.59 -1.75
N VAL A 36 3.30 7.89 -0.54
CA VAL A 36 2.32 7.09 0.18
C VAL A 36 0.97 7.80 0.08
N TYR A 37 -0.04 7.04 -0.29
CA TYR A 37 -1.39 7.49 -0.56
C TYR A 37 -2.37 6.72 0.32
N ILE A 38 -3.47 7.36 0.70
CA ILE A 38 -4.65 6.61 1.11
C ILE A 38 -5.26 5.94 -0.12
N GLY A 39 -5.89 4.80 0.08
CA GLY A 39 -6.66 4.15 -0.96
C GLY A 39 -7.68 3.17 -0.40
N GLU A 40 -8.42 2.58 -1.32
CA GLU A 40 -9.37 1.52 -1.05
C GLU A 40 -9.09 0.35 -2.00
N VAL A 41 -9.21 -0.86 -1.48
CA VAL A 41 -9.01 -2.09 -2.25
C VAL A 41 -10.30 -2.88 -2.22
N ASN A 42 -10.84 -3.20 -3.39
CA ASN A 42 -11.94 -4.15 -3.51
C ASN A 42 -11.36 -5.55 -3.76
N PHE A 43 -11.63 -6.45 -2.83
CA PHE A 43 -11.24 -7.85 -2.92
C PHE A 43 -12.39 -8.73 -2.44
N ASN A 44 -12.80 -9.71 -3.26
CA ASN A 44 -13.89 -10.64 -2.93
C ASN A 44 -15.18 -9.94 -2.43
N LYS A 45 -15.57 -8.85 -3.10
CA LYS A 45 -16.75 -8.02 -2.76
C LYS A 45 -16.68 -7.34 -1.38
N LYS A 46 -15.50 -7.30 -0.76
CA LYS A 46 -15.22 -6.53 0.44
C LYS A 46 -14.33 -5.35 0.10
N LEU A 47 -14.64 -4.21 0.68
CA LEU A 47 -13.85 -3.00 0.56
C LEU A 47 -12.92 -2.89 1.77
N PHE A 48 -11.63 -2.75 1.52
CA PHE A 48 -10.61 -2.55 2.53
C PHE A 48 -10.04 -1.14 2.40
N LYS A 49 -9.89 -0.45 3.53
CA LYS A 49 -9.03 0.74 3.61
C LYS A 49 -7.58 0.29 3.40
N ALA A 50 -6.78 1.08 2.69
CA ALA A 50 -5.41 0.70 2.37
C ALA A 50 -4.46 1.88 2.31
N LEU A 51 -3.19 1.63 2.65
CA LEU A 51 -2.09 2.47 2.19
C LEU A 51 -1.61 1.96 0.84
N VAL A 52 -1.43 2.88 -0.11
CA VAL A 52 -0.87 2.60 -1.43
C VAL A 52 0.47 3.30 -1.52
N ILE A 53 1.53 2.53 -1.75
CA ILE A 53 2.89 3.01 -1.87
C ILE A 53 3.31 2.92 -3.34
N LYS A 54 3.66 4.08 -3.91
CA LYS A 54 4.26 4.18 -5.24
C LYS A 54 5.71 4.60 -5.06
N GLY A 55 6.64 3.67 -5.34
CA GLY A 55 8.08 3.94 -5.43
C GLY A 55 8.53 4.11 -6.89
N VAL A 56 9.84 4.13 -7.13
CA VAL A 56 10.42 4.41 -8.47
C VAL A 56 10.03 3.35 -9.52
N ARG A 57 9.81 2.10 -9.11
CA ARG A 57 9.42 1.00 -10.01
C ARG A 57 7.98 1.19 -10.52
N ASN A 58 7.64 0.58 -11.65
CA ASN A 58 6.27 0.57 -12.19
C ASN A 58 5.38 -0.47 -11.49
N GLU A 59 5.33 -0.39 -10.16
CA GLU A 59 4.63 -1.30 -9.27
C GLU A 59 3.95 -0.47 -8.18
N LEU A 60 2.90 -1.05 -7.57
CA LEU A 60 2.32 -0.51 -6.35
C LEU A 60 2.50 -1.52 -5.24
N GLU A 61 2.84 -1.06 -4.04
CA GLU A 61 2.66 -1.85 -2.84
C GLU A 61 1.39 -1.40 -2.13
N VAL A 62 0.59 -2.36 -1.69
CA VAL A 62 -0.65 -2.08 -0.95
C VAL A 62 -0.63 -2.76 0.41
N TRP A 63 -0.83 -1.99 1.46
CA TRP A 63 -1.07 -2.49 2.81
C TRP A 63 -2.55 -2.35 3.12
N LEU A 64 -3.25 -3.46 3.36
CA LEU A 64 -4.68 -3.47 3.67
C LEU A 64 -4.88 -3.37 5.18
N TYR A 65 -5.65 -2.38 5.61
CA TYR A 65 -6.00 -2.18 7.01
C TYR A 65 -6.86 -3.35 7.52
N ASP A 66 -6.45 -3.93 8.65
CA ASP A 66 -7.14 -5.03 9.34
C ASP A 66 -7.40 -6.28 8.46
N PHE A 67 -6.57 -6.50 7.45
CA PHE A 67 -6.65 -7.67 6.60
C PHE A 67 -5.72 -8.79 7.10
N THR A 68 -6.26 -10.00 7.11
CA THR A 68 -5.48 -11.23 7.28
C THR A 68 -5.84 -12.21 6.16
N GLY A 69 -4.83 -12.88 5.61
CA GLY A 69 -5.01 -13.82 4.52
C GLY A 69 -3.90 -13.75 3.49
N ASP A 70 -4.09 -14.49 2.40
CA ASP A 70 -3.21 -14.50 1.24
C ASP A 70 -3.92 -13.83 0.05
N LEU A 71 -3.18 -13.01 -0.69
CA LEU A 71 -3.64 -12.30 -1.88
C LEU A 71 -2.86 -12.74 -3.13
N TYR A 72 -1.89 -13.65 -3.03
CA TYR A 72 -1.04 -14.02 -4.16
C TYR A 72 -1.84 -14.57 -5.34
N GLY A 73 -1.54 -14.05 -6.53
CA GLY A 73 -2.21 -14.45 -7.77
C GLY A 73 -3.55 -13.76 -8.02
N GLU A 74 -4.13 -13.10 -7.02
CA GLU A 74 -5.39 -12.37 -7.14
C GLU A 74 -5.19 -11.06 -7.93
N VAL A 75 -6.28 -10.59 -8.54
CA VAL A 75 -6.34 -9.26 -9.16
C VAL A 75 -7.08 -8.33 -8.21
N LEU A 76 -6.40 -7.28 -7.77
CA LEU A 76 -6.98 -6.27 -6.88
C LEU A 76 -7.40 -5.06 -7.70
N GLU A 77 -8.59 -4.56 -7.37
CA GLU A 77 -9.03 -3.24 -7.79
C GLU A 77 -8.68 -2.23 -6.70
N VAL A 78 -7.82 -1.28 -7.05
CA VAL A 78 -7.30 -0.27 -6.13
C VAL A 78 -7.79 1.10 -6.56
N VAL A 79 -8.46 1.81 -5.65
CA VAL A 79 -8.79 3.21 -5.79
C VAL A 79 -7.78 4.02 -4.99
N ILE A 80 -6.92 4.74 -5.68
CA ILE A 80 -5.90 5.62 -5.11
C ILE A 80 -6.52 6.99 -4.83
N GLY A 81 -6.43 7.42 -3.57
CA GLY A 81 -6.87 8.72 -3.08
C GLY A 81 -5.72 9.72 -2.94
N ASN A 82 -5.79 10.54 -1.88
CA ASN A 82 -4.85 11.63 -1.65
C ASN A 82 -3.48 11.12 -1.18
N LYS A 83 -2.42 11.82 -1.61
CA LYS A 83 -1.06 11.63 -1.09
C LYS A 83 -1.01 12.12 0.36
N ILE A 84 -0.45 11.32 1.25
CA ILE A 84 -0.30 11.67 2.68
C ILE A 84 1.15 11.87 3.09
N SER A 85 2.10 11.25 2.40
CA SER A 85 3.52 11.43 2.67
C SER A 85 4.39 11.03 1.48
N LYS A 86 5.69 11.29 1.59
CA LYS A 86 6.70 10.88 0.60
C LYS A 86 7.19 9.46 0.91
N VAL A 87 7.70 8.79 -0.12
CA VAL A 87 8.57 7.63 0.06
C VAL A 87 9.97 8.14 0.40
N GLU A 88 10.57 7.60 1.45
CA GLU A 88 11.87 8.02 1.96
C GLU A 88 12.79 6.79 2.04
N LYS A 89 14.06 6.96 1.67
CA LYS A 89 15.06 5.91 1.88
C LYS A 89 15.53 6.00 3.33
N ILE A 90 15.09 5.06 4.16
CA ILE A 90 15.44 4.97 5.57
C ILE A 90 16.21 3.66 5.77
N GLU A 91 17.48 3.75 6.19
CA GLU A 91 18.34 2.57 6.39
C GLU A 91 18.17 1.96 7.78
N ASP A 92 17.80 2.78 8.76
CA ASP A 92 17.53 2.32 10.12
C ASP A 92 16.14 1.70 10.23
N LYS A 93 16.09 0.48 10.78
CA LYS A 93 14.86 -0.30 10.87
C LYS A 93 13.84 0.33 11.81
N GLU A 94 14.27 0.94 12.91
CA GLU A 94 13.38 1.53 13.91
C GLU A 94 12.74 2.80 13.35
N GLN A 95 13.53 3.66 12.71
CA GLN A 95 13.05 4.85 12.01
C GLN A 95 12.06 4.49 10.89
N LEU A 96 12.31 3.40 10.15
CA LEU A 96 11.38 2.95 9.11
C LEU A 96 10.04 2.51 9.72
N ILE A 97 10.06 1.76 10.82
CA ILE A 97 8.84 1.36 11.54
C ILE A 97 8.09 2.59 12.07
N GLU A 98 8.79 3.58 12.62
CA GLU A 98 8.18 4.82 13.10
C GLU A 98 7.50 5.59 11.97
N LYS A 99 8.15 5.71 10.80
CA LYS A 99 7.56 6.33 9.63
C LYS A 99 6.28 5.60 9.17
N ILE A 100 6.32 4.27 9.09
CA ILE A 100 5.14 3.48 8.71
C ILE A 100 3.99 3.69 9.70
N LYS A 101 4.27 3.66 11.01
CA LYS A 101 3.27 3.93 12.06
C LYS A 101 2.67 5.34 11.93
N ASN A 102 3.50 6.34 11.63
CA ASN A 102 3.03 7.70 11.40
C ASN A 102 2.10 7.79 10.18
N ASP A 103 2.46 7.15 9.06
CA ASP A 103 1.59 7.10 7.88
C ASP A 103 0.24 6.43 8.18
N ILE A 104 0.26 5.33 8.95
CA ILE A 104 -0.96 4.65 9.40
C ILE A 104 -1.81 5.58 10.26
N ASN A 105 -1.22 6.33 11.19
CA ASN A 105 -1.95 7.27 12.04
C ASN A 105 -2.57 8.42 11.24
N ILE A 106 -1.87 8.93 10.23
CA ILE A 106 -2.43 9.94 9.31
C ILE A 106 -3.62 9.34 8.55
N ALA A 107 -3.45 8.13 7.98
CA ALA A 107 -4.51 7.47 7.24
C ALA A 107 -5.74 7.17 8.12
N LYS A 108 -5.54 6.67 9.34
CA LYS A 108 -6.59 6.48 10.34
C LYS A 108 -7.38 7.75 10.62
N SER A 109 -6.68 8.88 10.75
CA SER A 109 -7.31 10.20 10.94
C SER A 109 -8.18 10.59 9.75
N VAL A 110 -7.72 10.34 8.51
CA VAL A 110 -8.51 10.59 7.29
C VAL A 110 -9.71 9.64 7.17
N TRP A 111 -9.53 8.41 7.63
CA TRP A 111 -10.55 7.36 7.62
C TRP A 111 -11.55 7.46 8.78
N GLU A 112 -11.37 8.44 9.67
CA GLU A 112 -12.17 8.67 10.87
C GLU A 112 -12.26 7.42 11.77
N ILE A 113 -11.13 6.71 11.94
CA ILE A 113 -11.03 5.53 12.80
C ILE A 113 -9.96 5.71 13.88
N ASN A 114 -10.25 5.21 15.08
CA ASN A 114 -9.34 5.22 16.24
C ASN A 114 -8.38 4.01 16.19
#